data_AF-A0A834X2V6-F1
#
_entry.id   AF-A0A834X2V6-F1
#
_cell.length_a   1.000
_cell.length_b   1.000
_cell.length_c   1.000
_cell.angle_alpha   90.00
_cell.angle_beta   90.00
_cell.angle_gamma   90.00
#
_symmetry.space_group_name_H-M   'P 1'
#
loop_
_entity.id
_entity.type
_entity.pdbx_description
1 polymer ?
#
loop_
_entity_poly.entity_id
_entity_poly.type
_entity_poly.pdbx_seq_one_letter_code
_entity_poly.pdbx_strand_id
1 'polypeptide(L)'
;MQVTIAYNHFGEGLIQRMPRVETAASQWKGWNWRSEGDLLLNGAYFTPSGAGASASYARASSLGAKSSSMVGSMTSGAGALGCRRGRQC
;
A
#
# COMPACT_ATOMS: atom_id res chain seq x y z
N MET A 1 15.25 -4.37 6.43
CA MET A 1 13.86 -4.51 6.91
C MET A 1 12.97 -4.73 5.70
N GLN A 2 12.03 -5.67 5.78
CA GLN A 2 11.03 -5.91 4.74
C GLN A 2 9.64 -5.78 5.38
N VAL A 3 8.76 -5.00 4.76
CA VAL A 3 7.41 -4.74 5.28
C VAL A 3 6.42 -4.85 4.14
N THR A 4 5.30 -5.53 4.38
CA THR A 4 4.15 -5.57 3.46
C THR A 4 3.01 -4.77 4.09
N ILE A 5 2.46 -3.83 3.34
CA ILE A 5 1.27 -3.06 3.74
C ILE A 5 0.18 -3.40 2.73
N ALA A 6 -0.88 -4.05 3.18
CA ALA A 6 -1.95 -4.53 2.33
C ALA A 6 -3.29 -4.50 3.07
N TYR A 7 -4.39 -4.38 2.33
CA TYR A 7 -5.77 -4.45 2.85
C TYR A 7 -6.12 -3.41 3.93
N ASN A 8 -5.40 -2.29 3.99
CA ASN A 8 -5.70 -1.18 4.89
C ASN A 8 -6.65 -0.17 4.22
N HIS A 9 -7.49 0.49 5.02
CA HIS A 9 -8.27 1.64 4.59
C HIS A 9 -7.67 2.93 5.17
N PHE A 10 -7.01 3.71 4.33
CA PHE A 10 -6.47 5.02 4.70
C PHE A 10 -7.53 6.10 4.42
N GLY A 11 -8.27 6.46 5.47
CA GLY A 11 -9.49 7.29 5.37
C GLY A 11 -9.28 8.79 5.56
N GLU A 12 -10.41 9.48 5.71
CA GLU A 12 -10.47 10.92 5.93
C GLU A 12 -9.65 11.37 7.15
N GLY A 13 -9.03 12.55 7.04
CA GLY A 13 -8.17 13.12 8.09
C GLY A 13 -6.72 12.61 8.10
N LEU A 14 -6.39 11.54 7.35
CA LEU A 14 -5.01 11.10 7.18
C LEU A 14 -4.28 11.93 6.11
N ILE A 15 -3.26 12.69 6.53
CA ILE A 15 -2.58 13.67 5.67
C ILE A 15 -1.27 13.18 5.05
N GLN A 16 -0.55 12.24 5.68
CA GLN A 16 0.77 11.76 5.23
C GLN A 16 1.17 10.47 5.95
N ARG A 17 2.30 9.87 5.53
CA ARG A 17 2.97 8.71 6.16
C ARG A 17 2.23 7.37 5.99
N MET A 18 1.80 7.07 4.77
CA MET A 18 1.07 5.85 4.42
C MET A 18 1.76 5.02 3.32
N PRO A 19 2.94 4.43 3.56
CA PRO A 19 3.85 4.61 4.70
C PRO A 19 4.82 5.77 4.52
N ARG A 20 5.71 5.97 5.50
CA ARG A 20 6.92 6.81 5.35
C ARG A 20 8.15 5.98 5.70
N VAL A 21 9.19 6.10 4.89
CA VAL A 21 10.52 5.52 5.15
C VAL A 21 11.50 6.69 5.33
N GLU A 22 12.18 6.75 6.49
CA GLU A 22 13.10 7.84 6.80
C GLU A 22 14.42 7.70 6.03
N THR A 23 14.89 8.81 5.46
CA THR A 23 16.18 8.90 4.78
C THR A 23 16.64 10.34 4.63
N ALA A 24 17.93 10.55 4.35
CA ALA A 24 18.45 11.86 3.97
C ALA A 24 17.90 12.28 2.60
N ALA A 25 17.59 13.57 2.43
CA ALA A 25 16.97 14.09 1.21
C ALA A 25 17.79 13.83 -0.08
N SER A 26 19.10 13.68 0.04
CA SER A 26 20.01 13.38 -1.08
C SER A 26 19.95 11.94 -1.56
N GLN A 27 19.36 11.03 -0.80
CA GLN A 27 19.42 9.59 -1.08
C GLN A 27 18.20 9.04 -1.83
N TRP A 28 16.99 9.54 -1.53
CA TRP A 28 15.76 8.90 -2.03
C TRP A 28 15.61 8.94 -3.56
N LYS A 29 16.19 9.94 -4.23
CA LYS A 29 16.06 10.13 -5.69
C LYS A 29 16.67 8.99 -6.51
N GLY A 30 17.64 8.27 -5.93
CA GLY A 30 18.26 7.10 -6.56
C GLY A 30 17.55 5.78 -6.24
N TRP A 31 16.54 5.79 -5.38
CA TRP A 31 15.86 4.56 -4.96
C TRP A 31 14.84 4.09 -6.01
N ASN A 32 14.56 2.79 -6.00
CA ASN A 32 13.59 2.19 -6.91
C ASN A 32 12.16 2.39 -6.38
N TRP A 33 11.56 3.55 -6.65
CA TRP A 33 10.15 3.82 -6.39
C TRP A 33 9.31 3.46 -7.61
N ARG A 34 8.34 2.55 -7.44
CA ARG A 34 7.50 2.03 -8.53
C ARG A 34 6.02 2.04 -8.15
N SER A 35 5.19 2.18 -9.17
CA SER A 35 3.73 2.06 -9.14
C SER A 35 3.34 1.12 -10.30
N GLU A 36 2.53 0.11 -10.01
CA GLU A 36 2.14 -0.93 -10.97
C GLU A 36 0.68 -1.35 -10.70
N GLY A 37 -0.20 -1.21 -11.71
CA GLY A 37 -1.62 -1.55 -11.56
C GLY A 37 -2.43 -0.59 -10.69
N ASP A 38 -1.85 0.54 -10.25
CA ASP A 38 -2.53 1.53 -9.41
C ASP A 38 -3.58 2.32 -10.20
N LEU A 39 -4.70 2.61 -9.52
CA LEU A 39 -5.75 3.49 -10.04
C LEU A 39 -5.60 4.87 -9.40
N LEU A 40 -5.33 5.87 -10.23
CA LEU A 40 -5.15 7.26 -9.82
C LEU A 40 -6.33 8.09 -10.32
N LEU A 41 -7.08 8.68 -9.38
CA LEU A 41 -8.29 9.47 -9.66
C LEU A 41 -8.07 10.92 -9.24
N ASN A 42 -8.88 11.85 -9.79
CA ASN A 42 -8.90 13.26 -9.37
C ASN A 42 -7.53 13.98 -9.46
N GLY A 43 -6.73 13.64 -10.48
CA GLY A 43 -5.42 14.26 -10.68
C GLY A 43 -4.30 13.70 -9.78
N ALA A 44 -4.55 12.61 -9.04
CA ALA A 44 -3.49 11.90 -8.33
C ALA A 44 -2.42 11.40 -9.32
N TYR A 45 -1.16 11.46 -8.90
CA TYR A 45 -0.03 10.96 -9.67
C TYR A 45 1.05 10.37 -8.77
N PHE A 46 1.89 9.52 -9.34
CA PHE A 46 3.06 8.95 -8.69
C PHE A 46 4.31 9.30 -9.49
N THR A 47 5.37 9.75 -8.81
CA THR A 47 6.66 10.05 -9.45
C THR A 47 7.63 8.89 -9.21
N PRO A 48 7.83 8.00 -10.19
CA PRO A 48 8.77 6.90 -10.05
C PRO A 48 10.23 7.38 -10.08
N SER A 49 11.14 6.56 -9.57
CA SER A 49 12.59 6.78 -9.64
C SER A 49 13.38 5.47 -9.60
N GLY A 50 14.69 5.55 -9.82
CA GLY A 50 15.59 4.41 -9.87
C GLY A 50 15.72 3.78 -11.26
N ALA A 51 16.55 2.74 -11.35
CA ALA A 51 16.97 2.13 -12.63
C ALA A 51 16.02 1.04 -13.15
N GLY A 52 14.80 0.95 -12.61
CA GLY A 52 13.83 -0.05 -13.04
C GLY A 52 14.28 -1.49 -12.78
N ALA A 53 15.01 -1.75 -11.69
CA ALA A 53 15.48 -3.08 -11.30
C ALA A 53 14.35 -4.12 -11.31
N SER A 54 14.69 -5.38 -11.62
CA SER A 54 13.77 -6.50 -11.52
C SER A 54 13.15 -6.53 -10.13
N ALA A 55 11.87 -6.90 -10.04
CA ALA A 55 11.14 -6.96 -8.77
C ALA A 55 11.77 -8.04 -7.87
N SER A 56 12.84 -7.71 -7.16
CA SER A 56 13.36 -8.50 -6.04
C SER A 56 12.47 -8.32 -4.80
N TYR A 57 11.18 -8.11 -5.00
CA TYR A 57 10.20 -8.22 -3.95
C TYR A 57 9.88 -9.71 -3.84
N ALA A 58 10.22 -10.33 -2.71
CA ALA A 58 9.58 -11.58 -2.37
C ALA A 58 8.08 -11.27 -2.37
N ARG A 59 7.30 -11.94 -3.25
CA ARG A 59 5.84 -11.86 -3.19
C ARG A 59 5.46 -12.09 -1.73
N ALA A 60 4.60 -11.24 -1.19
CA ALA A 60 3.96 -11.55 0.07
C ALA A 60 3.39 -12.97 -0.09
N SER A 61 3.87 -13.90 0.72
CA SER A 61 3.76 -15.35 0.50
C SER A 61 2.31 -15.86 0.52
N SER A 62 1.33 -15.00 0.78
CA SER A 62 -0.08 -15.32 0.81
C SER A 62 -0.77 -15.21 -0.56
N LEU A 63 -0.64 -14.12 -1.32
CA LEU A 63 -1.42 -13.89 -2.56
C LEU A 63 -0.78 -12.84 -3.49
N GLY A 64 -1.00 -12.97 -4.81
CA GLY A 64 -0.67 -11.92 -5.78
C GLY A 64 -1.61 -10.71 -5.68
N ALA A 65 -1.11 -9.52 -6.04
CA ALA A 65 -1.91 -8.31 -6.09
C ALA A 65 -3.08 -8.47 -7.07
N LYS A 66 -4.26 -8.03 -6.65
CA LYS A 66 -5.47 -8.01 -7.47
C LYS A 66 -5.60 -6.65 -8.17
N SER A 67 -6.45 -6.59 -9.22
CA SER A 67 -6.79 -5.35 -9.91
C SER A 67 -7.22 -4.25 -8.92
N SER A 68 -6.76 -3.02 -9.15
CA SER A 68 -7.12 -1.84 -8.36
C SER A 68 -8.62 -1.58 -8.31
N SER A 69 -9.38 -2.02 -9.32
CA SER A 69 -10.85 -1.96 -9.33
C SER A 69 -11.52 -2.74 -8.19
N MET A 70 -10.85 -3.71 -7.58
CA MET A 70 -11.37 -4.48 -6.45
C MET A 70 -10.98 -3.90 -5.09
N VAL A 71 -10.16 -2.84 -5.02
CA VAL A 71 -9.66 -2.31 -3.74
C VAL A 71 -10.82 -1.95 -2.80
N GLY A 72 -11.87 -1.30 -3.32
CA GLY A 72 -13.04 -0.91 -2.50
C GLY A 72 -13.73 -2.09 -1.82
N SER A 73 -13.90 -3.23 -2.51
CA SER A 73 -14.49 -4.44 -1.89
C SER A 73 -13.50 -5.14 -0.97
N MET A 74 -12.22 -5.21 -1.36
CA MET A 74 -11.16 -5.86 -0.58
C MET A 74 -10.87 -5.18 0.76
N THR A 75 -11.08 -3.87 0.87
CA THR A 75 -10.88 -3.11 2.12
C THR A 75 -12.18 -2.76 2.84
N SER A 76 -13.33 -3.21 2.35
CA SER A 76 -14.65 -2.88 2.93
C SER A 76 -14.82 -3.32 4.39
N GLY A 77 -14.15 -4.40 4.79
CA GLY A 77 -14.12 -4.91 6.16
C GLY A 77 -12.92 -4.45 7.00
N ALA A 78 -12.15 -3.45 6.54
CA ALA A 78 -11.01 -2.94 7.29
C ALA A 78 -11.45 -2.28 8.60
N GLY A 79 -10.69 -2.52 9.67
CA GLY A 79 -10.97 -2.02 11.02
C GLY A 79 -11.18 -3.14 12.03
N ALA A 80 -11.67 -2.77 13.21
CA ALA A 80 -11.99 -3.76 14.26
C ALA A 80 -13.19 -4.61 13.84
N LEU A 81 -13.15 -5.90 14.15
CA LEU A 81 -14.29 -6.78 13.98
C LEU A 81 -15.44 -6.32 14.88
N GLY A 82 -16.67 -6.36 14.35
CA GLY A 82 -17.90 -6.01 15.07
C GLY A 82 -18.32 -7.08 16.09
N CYS A 83 -17.47 -7.32 17.09
CA CYS A 83 -17.63 -8.40 18.04
C CYS A 83 -18.76 -8.16 19.04
N ARG A 84 -19.49 -9.23 19.36
CA ARG A 84 -20.54 -9.22 20.39
C ARG A 84 -20.22 -10.28 21.43
N ARG A 85 -20.47 -9.96 22.70
CA ARG A 85 -20.28 -10.90 23.81
C ARG A 85 -21.03 -12.21 23.53
N GLY A 86 -20.34 -13.34 23.63
CA GLY A 86 -20.89 -14.66 23.35
C GLY A 86 -20.90 -15.08 21.87
N ARG A 87 -20.32 -14.29 20.95
CA ARG A 87 -20.07 -14.70 19.56
C ARG A 87 -18.58 -14.63 19.25
N GLN A 88 -18.10 -15.60 18.47
CA GLN A 88 -16.73 -15.66 18.02
C GLN A 88 -16.45 -14.62 16.93
N CYS A 89 -15.30 -13.98 17.11
CA CYS A 89 -14.49 -13.20 16.18
C CYS A 89 -13.09 -13.83 16.26
#